data_AF-A0A2W0DSN4-F1
#
_entry.id   AF-A0A2W0DSN4-F1
#
_cell.length_a   1.000
_cell.length_b   1.000
_cell.length_c   1.000
_cell.angle_alpha   90.00
_cell.angle_beta   90.00
_cell.angle_gamma   90.00
#
_symmetry.space_group_name_H-M   'P 1'
#
loop_
_entity.id
_entity.type
_entity.pdbx_description
1 polymer ?
#
loop_
_entity_poly.entity_id
_entity_poly.type
_entity_poly.pdbx_seq_one_letter_code
_entity_poly.pdbx_strand_id
1 'polypeptide(L)'
;MADWRTVRIAAMSSDVTPALVEEWAVELESAHFMVVDRETEEALIRSFFRHDGILLQPNPMKGAIRQFAGIASGRLRGVISHELNRLQRENPDGFSKVGTGVNVWELPGMRTLLGTPQINVKKASDYPSAIPSDDPSVSPSVEGKANPSTNPSGNPSDTSTSTYSSNEESPRKRGTRIPDDFTVNQDMVAWALEHAPAVDGRRATDMFVNHWQAASGRTATKLDWVKAWKNWLLSDQQRAEERGWKPSETKNRRTFNDDDE
;
A
#
# COMPACT_ATOMS: atom_id res chain seq x y z
N MET A 1 -5.05 -5.05 7.05
CA MET A 1 -5.94 -5.94 7.82
C MET A 1 -7.00 -6.49 6.89
N ALA A 2 -7.38 -7.75 7.08
CA ALA A 2 -8.50 -8.37 6.38
C ALA A 2 -9.69 -8.54 7.34
N ASP A 3 -10.90 -8.47 6.81
CA ASP A 3 -12.16 -8.76 7.50
C ASP A 3 -12.33 -10.29 7.60
N TRP A 4 -12.36 -10.83 8.82
CA TRP A 4 -12.48 -12.27 9.07
C TRP A 4 -13.94 -12.68 9.29
N ARG A 5 -14.68 -12.74 8.19
CA ARG A 5 -16.07 -13.21 8.18
C ARG A 5 -16.18 -14.46 7.34
N THR A 6 -16.07 -15.61 7.98
CA THR A 6 -16.04 -16.94 7.35
C THR A 6 -17.23 -17.17 6.41
N VAL A 7 -18.43 -16.69 6.76
CA VAL A 7 -19.62 -16.73 5.89
C VAL A 7 -19.42 -15.92 4.60
N ARG A 8 -18.84 -14.72 4.68
CA ARG A 8 -18.59 -13.88 3.50
C ARG A 8 -17.48 -14.46 2.62
N ILE A 9 -16.45 -15.02 3.23
CA ILE A 9 -15.33 -15.66 2.54
C ILE A 9 -15.81 -16.91 1.80
N ALA A 10 -16.59 -17.77 2.48
CA ALA A 10 -17.18 -18.98 1.91
C ALA A 10 -18.06 -18.67 0.70
N ALA A 11 -18.87 -17.60 0.77
CA ALA A 11 -19.75 -17.17 -0.33
C ALA A 11 -19.01 -16.76 -1.63
N MET A 12 -17.67 -16.63 -1.60
CA MET A 12 -16.87 -16.34 -2.80
C MET A 12 -16.60 -17.57 -3.66
N SER A 13 -16.96 -18.78 -3.21
CA SER A 13 -16.78 -20.05 -3.93
C SER A 13 -18.00 -20.97 -3.72
N SER A 14 -18.36 -21.76 -4.73
CA SER A 14 -19.54 -22.63 -4.67
C SER A 14 -19.38 -23.80 -3.68
N ASP A 15 -18.14 -24.25 -3.46
CA ASP A 15 -17.85 -25.52 -2.76
C ASP A 15 -17.20 -25.30 -1.39
N VAL A 16 -17.18 -24.06 -0.90
CA VAL A 16 -16.52 -23.68 0.34
C VAL A 16 -17.55 -23.39 1.41
N THR A 17 -17.39 -24.03 2.57
CA THR A 17 -18.23 -23.77 3.76
C THR A 17 -17.47 -22.89 4.76
N PRO A 18 -18.17 -22.17 5.66
CA PRO A 18 -17.51 -21.39 6.72
C PRO A 18 -16.60 -22.25 7.63
N ALA A 19 -16.95 -23.52 7.85
CA ALA A 19 -16.15 -24.46 8.62
C ALA A 19 -14.83 -24.80 7.90
N LEU A 20 -14.88 -25.00 6.58
CA LEU A 20 -13.69 -25.25 5.77
C LEU A 20 -12.75 -24.04 5.74
N VAL A 21 -13.30 -22.82 5.72
CA VAL A 21 -12.49 -21.59 5.85
C VAL A 21 -11.73 -21.56 7.17
N GLU A 22 -12.34 -21.99 8.28
CA GLU A 22 -11.61 -22.08 9.54
C GLU A 22 -10.58 -23.22 9.59
N GLU A 23 -10.87 -24.36 8.97
CA GLU A 23 -9.90 -25.44 8.85
C GLU A 23 -8.62 -24.96 8.14
N TRP A 24 -8.76 -24.25 7.02
CA TRP A 24 -7.63 -23.64 6.32
C TRP A 24 -6.93 -22.57 7.15
N ALA A 25 -7.68 -21.78 7.91
CA ALA A 25 -7.11 -20.79 8.81
C ALA A 25 -6.23 -21.45 9.88
N VAL A 26 -6.70 -22.54 10.49
CA VAL A 26 -5.94 -23.30 11.50
C VAL A 26 -4.62 -23.80 10.92
N GLU A 27 -4.62 -24.31 9.69
CA GLU A 27 -3.38 -24.73 9.01
C GLU A 27 -2.42 -23.55 8.82
N LEU A 28 -2.91 -22.41 8.33
CA LEU A 28 -2.11 -21.22 8.08
C LEU A 28 -1.64 -20.53 9.38
N GLU A 29 -2.42 -20.54 10.45
CA GLU A 29 -2.04 -20.07 11.78
C GLU A 29 -0.94 -20.97 12.38
N SER A 30 -1.06 -22.30 12.21
CA SER A 30 -0.05 -23.28 12.65
C SER A 30 1.27 -23.12 11.90
N ALA A 31 1.22 -22.83 10.61
CA ALA A 31 2.40 -22.46 9.81
C ALA A 31 2.87 -21.00 10.05
N HIS A 32 2.16 -20.26 10.90
CA HIS A 32 2.36 -18.86 11.24
C HIS A 32 2.32 -17.88 10.05
N PHE A 33 1.63 -18.25 8.96
CA PHE A 33 1.43 -17.36 7.80
C PHE A 33 0.37 -16.30 8.04
N MET A 34 -0.59 -16.60 8.92
CA MET A 34 -1.62 -15.65 9.31
C MET A 34 -1.89 -15.69 10.81
N VAL A 35 -2.63 -14.70 11.27
CA VAL A 35 -3.18 -14.61 12.62
C VAL A 35 -4.61 -14.13 12.51
N VAL A 36 -5.53 -14.84 13.16
CA VAL A 36 -6.93 -14.47 13.22
C VAL A 36 -7.28 -14.04 14.64
N ASP A 37 -7.88 -12.86 14.78
CA ASP A 37 -8.60 -12.45 15.98
C ASP A 37 -10.10 -12.59 15.73
N ARG A 38 -10.66 -13.66 16.29
CA ARG A 38 -12.07 -14.03 16.10
C ARG A 38 -13.01 -13.13 16.89
N GLU A 39 -12.53 -12.44 17.94
CA GLU A 39 -13.35 -11.52 18.72
C GLU A 39 -13.58 -10.20 17.99
N THR A 40 -12.56 -9.69 17.30
CA THR A 40 -12.66 -8.45 16.53
C THR A 40 -13.02 -8.65 15.06
N GLU A 41 -13.17 -9.91 14.63
CA GLU A 41 -13.35 -10.29 13.22
C GLU A 41 -12.23 -9.76 12.32
N GLU A 42 -10.98 -9.72 12.80
CA GLU A 42 -9.83 -9.22 12.04
C GLU A 42 -8.79 -10.31 11.79
N ALA A 43 -8.21 -10.33 10.59
CA ALA A 43 -7.11 -11.23 10.24
C ALA A 43 -5.90 -10.49 9.69
N LEU A 44 -4.71 -10.87 10.18
CA LEU A 44 -3.41 -10.41 9.70
C LEU A 44 -2.76 -11.50 8.86
N ILE A 45 -2.45 -11.18 7.60
CA ILE A 45 -1.59 -12.01 6.76
C ILE A 45 -0.13 -11.59 7.02
N ARG A 46 0.61 -12.39 7.78
CA ARG A 46 2.01 -12.10 8.17
C ARG A 46 2.98 -12.21 7.00
N SER A 47 2.69 -13.06 6.01
CA SER A 47 3.56 -13.28 4.85
C SER A 47 3.84 -12.00 4.05
N PHE A 48 2.92 -11.01 4.03
CA PHE A 48 3.15 -9.72 3.37
C PHE A 48 4.33 -8.94 3.96
N PHE A 49 4.53 -9.02 5.27
CA PHE A 49 5.69 -8.43 5.93
C PHE A 49 6.94 -9.28 5.75
N ARG A 50 6.79 -10.61 5.72
CA ARG A 50 7.92 -11.55 5.66
C ARG A 50 8.56 -11.68 4.28
N HIS A 51 7.75 -11.67 3.22
CA HIS A 51 8.20 -12.08 1.88
C HIS A 51 7.94 -11.03 0.80
N ASP A 52 6.87 -10.26 0.92
CA ASP A 52 6.39 -9.46 -0.21
C ASP A 52 7.12 -8.13 -0.35
N GLY A 53 7.64 -7.54 0.75
CA GLY A 53 8.41 -6.29 0.71
C GLY A 53 7.61 -5.06 0.22
N ILE A 54 6.41 -5.23 -0.33
CA ILE A 54 5.51 -4.18 -0.81
C ILE A 54 5.17 -3.20 0.32
N LEU A 55 4.88 -3.72 1.50
CA LEU A 55 4.54 -2.90 2.68
C LEU A 55 5.72 -2.04 3.15
N LEU A 56 6.93 -2.36 2.71
CA LEU A 56 8.16 -1.67 3.09
C LEU A 56 8.53 -0.56 2.10
N GLN A 57 7.64 -0.23 1.17
CA GLN A 57 7.73 0.98 0.35
C GLN A 57 7.08 2.18 1.07
N PRO A 58 7.56 3.42 0.84
CA PRO A 58 7.08 4.59 1.59
C PRO A 58 5.56 4.83 1.53
N ASN A 59 4.94 4.67 0.36
CA ASN A 59 3.52 4.99 0.20
C ASN A 59 2.58 3.93 0.81
N PRO A 60 2.77 2.62 0.55
CA PRO A 60 2.08 1.57 1.29
C PRO A 60 2.28 1.69 2.81
N MET A 61 3.51 1.95 3.27
CA MET A 61 3.78 2.06 4.71
C MET A 61 3.08 3.27 5.35
N LYS A 62 3.05 4.44 4.68
CA LYS A 62 2.24 5.58 5.13
C LYS A 62 0.76 5.22 5.27
N GLY A 63 0.24 4.39 4.37
CA GLY A 63 -1.12 3.84 4.46
C GLY A 63 -1.31 2.96 5.70
N ALA A 64 -0.40 2.00 5.89
CA ALA A 64 -0.41 1.08 7.03
C ALA A 64 -0.33 1.83 8.37
N ILE A 65 0.55 2.84 8.49
CA ILE A 65 0.68 3.66 9.71
C ILE A 65 -0.63 4.36 10.05
N ARG A 66 -1.31 4.98 9.07
CA ARG A 66 -2.59 5.66 9.31
C ARG A 66 -3.69 4.69 9.76
N GLN A 67 -3.69 3.47 9.23
CA GLN A 67 -4.71 2.47 9.55
C GLN A 67 -4.44 1.73 10.86
N PHE A 68 -3.20 1.73 11.35
CA PHE A 68 -2.80 0.97 12.54
C PHE A 68 -3.63 1.31 13.78
N ALA A 69 -3.93 2.59 14.01
CA ALA A 69 -4.74 3.02 15.14
C ALA A 69 -6.21 2.54 15.05
N GLY A 70 -6.70 2.27 13.83
CA GLY A 70 -8.05 1.77 13.58
C GLY A 70 -8.19 0.25 13.70
N ILE A 71 -7.10 -0.48 13.89
CA ILE A 71 -7.14 -1.93 14.14
C ILE A 71 -7.74 -2.14 15.52
N ALA A 72 -8.85 -2.87 15.64
CA ALA A 72 -9.52 -3.07 16.93
C ALA A 72 -8.71 -4.01 17.83
N SER A 73 -8.14 -5.07 17.25
CA SER A 73 -7.37 -6.09 17.95
C SER A 73 -6.05 -5.55 18.50
N GLY A 74 -5.93 -5.51 19.83
CA GLY A 74 -4.66 -5.31 20.51
C GLY A 74 -3.64 -6.40 20.19
N ARG A 75 -4.10 -7.64 20.00
CA ARG A 75 -3.27 -8.81 19.66
C ARG A 75 -2.61 -8.61 18.30
N LEU A 76 -3.39 -8.26 17.27
CA LEU A 76 -2.86 -8.04 15.92
C LEU A 76 -1.92 -6.84 15.86
N ARG A 77 -2.23 -5.75 16.59
CA ARG A 77 -1.30 -4.61 16.71
C ARG A 77 0.05 -5.02 17.29
N GLY A 78 0.05 -5.88 18.32
CA GLY A 78 1.28 -6.38 18.91
C GLY A 78 2.08 -7.31 18.00
N VAL A 79 1.40 -8.14 17.20
CA VAL A 79 2.06 -8.98 16.17
C VAL A 79 2.69 -8.11 15.08
N ILE A 80 1.99 -7.08 14.60
CA ILE A 80 2.55 -6.13 13.61
C ILE A 80 3.78 -5.42 14.18
N SER A 81 3.72 -4.94 15.42
CA SER A 81 4.85 -4.32 16.10
C SER A 81 6.05 -5.26 16.15
N HIS A 82 5.84 -6.52 16.49
CA HIS A 82 6.90 -7.54 16.51
C HIS A 82 7.53 -7.74 15.12
N GLU A 83 6.71 -7.88 14.08
CA GLU A 83 7.22 -8.03 12.70
C GLU A 83 8.03 -6.83 12.25
N LEU A 84 7.55 -5.62 12.50
CA LEU A 84 8.27 -4.40 12.10
C LEU A 84 9.58 -4.22 12.87
N ASN A 85 9.59 -4.50 14.17
CA ASN A 85 10.82 -4.46 14.97
C ASN A 85 11.84 -5.50 14.49
N ARG A 86 11.39 -6.69 14.06
CA ARG A 86 12.26 -7.68 13.44
C ARG A 86 12.83 -7.18 12.11
N LEU A 87 11.98 -6.65 11.23
CA LEU A 87 12.38 -6.13 9.92
C LEU A 87 13.33 -4.94 10.03
N GLN A 88 13.14 -4.06 11.02
CA GLN A 88 14.04 -2.94 11.30
C GLN A 88 15.42 -3.41 11.73
N ARG A 89 15.52 -4.48 12.54
CA ARG A 89 16.82 -5.08 12.91
C ARG A 89 17.50 -5.77 11.73
N GLU A 90 16.73 -6.43 10.88
CA GLU A 90 17.24 -7.10 9.67
C GLU A 90 17.66 -6.10 8.59
N ASN A 91 17.04 -4.91 8.56
CA ASN A 91 17.23 -3.89 7.53
C ASN A 91 17.31 -2.49 8.17
N PRO A 92 18.36 -2.20 8.96
CA PRO A 92 18.46 -0.94 9.74
C PRO A 92 18.48 0.31 8.87
N ASP A 93 19.09 0.23 7.68
CA ASP A 93 19.19 1.33 6.72
C ASP A 93 17.91 1.52 5.88
N GLY A 94 16.89 0.69 6.15
CA GLY A 94 15.59 0.75 5.50
C GLY A 94 15.54 0.05 4.14
N PHE A 95 14.37 0.13 3.52
CA PHE A 95 14.08 -0.47 2.23
C PHE A 95 14.07 0.61 1.16
N SER A 96 15.23 1.23 0.94
CA SER A 96 15.35 2.19 -0.16
C SER A 96 15.37 1.45 -1.48
N LYS A 97 14.40 1.71 -2.35
CA LYS A 97 14.69 1.64 -3.79
C LYS A 97 15.72 2.72 -4.07
N VAL A 98 16.72 2.40 -4.89
CA VAL A 98 17.66 3.39 -5.42
C VAL A 98 16.86 4.57 -5.96
N GLY A 99 17.11 5.77 -5.45
CA GLY A 99 16.49 7.02 -5.90
C GLY A 99 15.29 7.56 -5.09
N THR A 100 14.68 6.84 -4.14
CA THR A 100 13.54 7.40 -3.37
C THR A 100 13.93 8.28 -2.18
N GLY A 101 15.13 8.11 -1.62
CA GLY A 101 15.66 8.94 -0.51
C GLY A 101 14.85 8.92 0.80
N VAL A 102 13.78 8.13 0.90
CA VAL A 102 12.91 8.07 2.09
C VAL A 102 13.16 6.77 2.84
N ASN A 103 13.72 6.88 4.04
CA ASN A 103 13.79 5.76 4.98
C ASN A 103 12.41 5.53 5.61
N VAL A 104 11.85 4.33 5.43
CA VAL A 104 10.52 4.01 5.97
C VAL A 104 10.48 4.02 7.49
N TRP A 105 11.61 3.78 8.17
CA TRP A 105 11.71 3.80 9.62
C TRP A 105 11.56 5.21 10.22
N GLU A 106 11.79 6.24 9.41
CA GLU A 106 11.69 7.64 9.80
C GLU A 106 10.31 8.25 9.53
N LEU A 107 9.38 7.47 8.95
CA LEU A 107 8.05 7.97 8.66
C LEU A 107 7.30 8.41 9.93
N PRO A 108 6.56 9.54 9.88
CA PRO A 108 5.73 9.97 11.00
C PRO A 108 4.77 8.87 11.44
N GLY A 109 4.70 8.60 12.76
CA GLY A 109 3.87 7.54 13.34
C GLY A 109 4.51 6.15 13.38
N MET A 110 5.65 5.92 12.71
CA MET A 110 6.37 4.64 12.78
C MET A 110 6.82 4.31 14.22
N ARG A 111 7.27 5.32 14.98
CA ARG A 111 7.66 5.15 16.39
C ARG A 111 6.53 4.59 17.26
N THR A 112 5.28 4.98 17.00
CA THR A 112 4.11 4.47 17.72
C THR A 112 3.87 2.99 17.44
N LEU A 113 4.00 2.60 16.17
CA LEU A 113 3.93 1.21 15.73
C LEU A 113 5.01 0.37 16.40
N LEU A 114 6.27 0.80 16.32
CA LEU A 114 7.42 0.09 16.89
C LEU A 114 7.39 0.00 18.42
N GLY A 115 6.82 1.03 19.09
CA GLY A 115 6.69 1.08 20.54
C GLY A 115 5.49 0.32 21.11
N THR A 116 4.60 -0.21 20.27
CA THR A 116 3.47 -1.02 20.73
C THR A 116 3.99 -2.34 21.35
N PRO A 117 3.39 -2.83 22.46
CA PRO A 117 3.76 -4.12 23.06
C PRO A 117 3.84 -5.23 22.01
N GLN A 118 4.97 -5.91 21.95
CA GLN A 118 5.25 -6.89 20.89
C GLN A 118 4.73 -8.27 21.27
N ILE A 119 4.13 -8.97 20.30
CA ILE A 119 3.69 -10.36 20.44
C ILE A 119 4.41 -11.21 19.41
N ASN A 120 5.21 -12.18 19.88
CA ASN A 120 5.86 -13.15 19.00
C ASN A 120 5.02 -14.41 18.89
N VAL A 121 4.32 -14.56 17.76
CA VAL A 121 3.45 -15.72 17.52
C VAL A 121 4.18 -17.07 17.51
N LYS A 122 5.51 -17.10 17.35
CA LYS A 122 6.29 -18.34 17.41
C LYS A 122 6.61 -18.78 18.84
N LYS A 123 6.37 -17.92 19.83
CA LYS A 123 6.54 -18.25 21.24
C LYS A 123 5.16 -18.50 21.83
N ALA A 124 4.88 -19.76 22.17
CA ALA A 124 3.59 -20.18 22.73
C ALA A 124 3.20 -19.39 24.01
N SER A 125 4.19 -18.92 24.79
CA SER A 125 3.96 -18.07 25.96
C SER A 125 3.35 -16.70 25.63
N ASP A 126 3.72 -16.16 24.47
CA ASP A 126 3.33 -14.81 24.04
C ASP A 126 2.02 -14.86 23.23
N TYR A 127 1.65 -16.06 22.77
CA TYR A 127 0.53 -16.31 21.87
C TYR A 127 -0.17 -17.62 22.25
N PRO A 128 -1.03 -17.61 23.29
CA PRO A 128 -1.92 -18.72 23.53
C PRO A 128 -2.87 -18.79 22.32
N SER A 129 -2.75 -19.85 21.52
CA SER A 129 -3.76 -20.19 20.53
C SER A 129 -5.06 -20.45 21.27
N ALA A 130 -6.11 -19.70 20.94
CA ALA A 130 -7.46 -19.92 21.46
C ALA A 130 -8.14 -21.11 20.75
N ILE A 131 -7.36 -22.06 20.23
CA ILE A 131 -7.90 -23.30 19.68
C ILE A 131 -8.00 -24.26 20.87
N PRO A 132 -9.22 -24.71 21.25
CA PRO A 132 -9.35 -25.75 22.25
C PRO A 132 -8.67 -27.00 21.69
N SER A 133 -7.53 -27.37 22.27
CA SER A 133 -7.04 -28.74 22.11
C SER A 133 -8.08 -29.64 22.79
N ASP A 134 -8.69 -30.55 22.03
CA ASP A 134 -9.49 -31.65 22.57
C ASP A 134 -8.57 -32.60 23.36
N ASP A 135 -8.18 -32.20 24.58
CA ASP A 135 -7.52 -33.05 25.58
C ASP A 135 -8.21 -32.83 26.94
N PRO A 136 -8.97 -33.81 27.48
CA PRO A 136 -9.80 -33.62 28.66
C PRO A 136 -8.99 -33.83 29.94
N SER A 137 -8.14 -32.88 30.29
CA SER A 137 -7.53 -32.72 31.63
C SER A 137 -6.52 -31.58 31.52
N VAL A 138 -6.63 -30.43 32.19
CA VAL A 138 -6.62 -30.26 33.65
C VAL A 138 -7.00 -28.80 33.92
N SER A 139 -7.87 -28.58 34.90
CA SER A 139 -7.93 -27.34 35.71
C SER A 139 -7.41 -27.69 37.10
N PRO A 140 -6.76 -26.78 37.87
CA PRO A 140 -7.41 -25.52 38.27
C PRO A 140 -6.53 -24.25 38.45
N SER A 141 -7.19 -23.10 38.30
CA SER A 141 -7.27 -21.92 39.20
C SER A 141 -6.00 -21.23 39.77
N VAL A 142 -5.82 -19.93 39.46
CA VAL A 142 -5.54 -18.80 40.40
C VAL A 142 -5.96 -17.48 39.69
N GLU A 143 -7.03 -16.77 40.08
CA GLU A 143 -7.06 -15.55 40.93
C GLU A 143 -6.18 -14.39 40.37
N GLY A 144 -6.59 -13.18 40.06
CA GLY A 144 -7.77 -12.36 40.35
C GLY A 144 -7.29 -10.90 40.36
N LYS A 145 -8.01 -9.97 39.72
CA LYS A 145 -8.12 -8.55 40.12
C LYS A 145 -9.16 -7.81 39.25
N ALA A 146 -10.30 -7.53 39.89
CA ALA A 146 -11.30 -6.52 39.51
C ALA A 146 -10.65 -5.11 39.52
N ASN A 147 -11.19 -4.02 38.98
CA ASN A 147 -12.57 -3.55 38.81
C ASN A 147 -12.53 -2.22 37.97
N PRO A 148 -13.56 -1.36 37.93
CA PRO A 148 -14.77 -1.32 37.08
C PRO A 148 -14.80 -0.08 36.13
N SER A 149 -15.75 0.01 35.19
CA SER A 149 -16.64 1.19 35.07
C SER A 149 -17.72 1.02 33.98
N THR A 150 -18.94 0.77 34.45
CA THR A 150 -20.21 1.40 34.03
C THR A 150 -20.46 1.74 32.56
N ASN A 151 -21.32 0.91 31.96
CA ASN A 151 -22.23 1.27 30.87
C ASN A 151 -23.27 2.32 31.36
N PRO A 152 -23.85 3.13 30.46
CA PRO A 152 -25.30 3.04 30.34
C PRO A 152 -25.77 2.94 28.89
N SER A 153 -26.67 1.98 28.69
CA SER A 153 -27.50 1.78 27.50
C SER A 153 -28.51 2.92 27.34
N GLY A 154 -28.76 3.32 26.09
CA GLY A 154 -29.83 4.24 25.73
C GLY A 154 -29.93 4.42 24.22
N ASN A 155 -30.58 3.47 23.53
CA ASN A 155 -31.17 3.68 22.21
C ASN A 155 -32.68 3.89 22.41
N PRO A 156 -33.32 4.77 21.62
CA PRO A 156 -34.16 4.23 20.56
C PRO A 156 -34.08 5.00 19.23
N SER A 157 -34.40 4.28 18.16
CA SER A 157 -34.60 4.74 16.78
C SER A 157 -35.59 5.90 16.65
N ASP A 158 -35.39 6.76 15.65
CA ASP A 158 -36.46 7.09 14.69
C ASP A 158 -35.94 7.68 13.37
N THR A 159 -36.65 7.28 12.31
CA THR A 159 -36.50 7.66 10.89
C THR A 159 -37.07 9.06 10.63
N SER A 160 -36.41 9.89 9.80
CA SER A 160 -37.03 10.67 8.68
C SER A 160 -36.13 11.79 8.10
N THR A 161 -35.81 11.64 6.82
CA THR A 161 -36.00 12.59 5.69
C THR A 161 -35.51 14.07 5.76
N SER A 162 -34.53 14.34 4.89
CA SER A 162 -34.36 15.50 4.00
C SER A 162 -34.34 16.93 4.57
N THR A 163 -33.20 17.62 4.44
CA THR A 163 -33.20 19.01 3.94
C THR A 163 -31.89 19.36 3.24
N TYR A 164 -32.04 19.91 2.05
CA TYR A 164 -31.04 20.53 1.19
C TYR A 164 -30.20 21.57 1.93
N SER A 165 -28.89 21.51 1.77
CA SER A 165 -28.01 22.66 1.99
C SER A 165 -27.12 22.80 0.76
N SER A 166 -27.60 23.64 -0.14
CA SER A 166 -26.86 24.25 -1.23
C SER A 166 -25.70 25.06 -0.63
N ASN A 167 -24.52 24.46 -0.62
CA ASN A 167 -23.28 25.20 -0.46
C ASN A 167 -22.70 25.37 -1.87
N GLU A 168 -22.60 26.62 -2.33
CA GLU A 168 -21.91 26.98 -3.55
C GLU A 168 -20.42 26.61 -3.42
N GLU A 169 -20.12 25.36 -3.76
CA GLU A 169 -18.77 24.83 -3.80
C GLU A 169 -18.17 25.17 -5.16
N SER A 170 -17.09 25.94 -5.16
CA SER A 170 -16.24 26.15 -6.33
C SER A 170 -15.99 24.80 -7.01
N PRO A 171 -16.09 24.67 -8.36
CA PRO A 171 -16.10 23.36 -9.00
C PRO A 171 -14.83 22.58 -8.62
N ARG A 172 -15.03 21.45 -7.92
CA ARG A 172 -13.94 20.52 -7.56
C ARG A 172 -13.18 20.20 -8.84
N LYS A 173 -11.88 20.51 -8.87
CA LYS A 173 -11.03 20.27 -10.05
C LYS A 173 -11.01 18.76 -10.33
N ARG A 174 -11.78 18.32 -11.31
CA ARG A 174 -11.86 16.91 -11.73
C ARG A 174 -10.72 16.63 -12.69
N GLY A 175 -10.07 15.48 -12.53
CA GLY A 175 -9.06 15.04 -13.48
C GLY A 175 -9.70 14.75 -14.83
N THR A 176 -9.03 15.15 -15.91
CA THR A 176 -9.46 14.89 -17.29
C THR A 176 -8.64 13.75 -17.90
N ARG A 177 -9.14 13.16 -19.00
CA ARG A 177 -8.32 12.33 -19.90
C ARG A 177 -7.30 13.23 -20.63
N ILE A 178 -6.26 12.62 -21.19
CA ILE A 178 -5.29 13.37 -21.99
C ILE A 178 -6.01 13.91 -23.23
N PRO A 179 -5.84 15.18 -23.59
CA PRO A 179 -6.37 15.70 -24.85
C PRO A 179 -5.72 15.00 -26.04
N ASP A 180 -6.50 14.70 -27.09
CA ASP A 180 -5.97 14.13 -28.34
C ASP A 180 -5.02 15.09 -29.06
N ASP A 181 -5.14 16.39 -28.76
CA ASP A 181 -4.34 17.50 -29.27
C ASP A 181 -3.27 17.98 -28.26
N PHE A 182 -2.83 17.12 -27.34
CA PHE A 182 -1.79 17.49 -26.36
C PHE A 182 -0.51 17.97 -27.08
N THR A 183 -0.23 19.27 -27.00
CA THR A 183 0.93 19.90 -27.62
C THR A 183 1.91 20.41 -26.57
N VAL A 184 3.20 20.17 -26.81
CA VAL A 184 4.29 20.68 -25.98
C VAL A 184 4.65 22.08 -26.47
N ASN A 185 4.42 23.09 -25.63
CA ASN A 185 4.74 24.48 -25.96
C ASN A 185 6.25 24.77 -25.79
N GLN A 186 6.68 25.95 -26.25
CA GLN A 186 8.09 26.35 -26.20
C GLN A 186 8.68 26.35 -24.78
N ASP A 187 7.89 26.75 -23.77
CA ASP A 187 8.32 26.75 -22.36
C ASP A 187 8.55 25.33 -21.83
N MET A 188 7.71 24.37 -22.23
CA MET A 188 7.88 22.96 -21.89
C MET A 188 9.12 22.37 -22.57
N VAL A 189 9.39 22.73 -23.82
CA VAL A 189 10.62 22.32 -24.53
C VAL A 189 11.85 22.88 -23.82
N ALA A 190 11.86 24.17 -23.49
CA ALA A 190 12.95 24.80 -22.75
C ALA A 190 13.18 24.11 -21.40
N TRP A 191 12.11 23.83 -20.68
CA TRP A 191 12.16 23.10 -19.42
C TRP A 191 12.74 21.68 -19.59
N ALA A 192 12.34 20.96 -20.63
CA ALA A 192 12.83 19.60 -20.91
C ALA A 192 14.32 19.58 -21.26
N LEU A 193 14.80 20.55 -22.04
CA LEU A 193 16.22 20.68 -22.37
C LEU A 193 17.08 20.94 -21.13
N GLU A 194 16.56 21.69 -20.17
CA GLU A 194 17.25 22.00 -18.92
C GLU A 194 17.24 20.82 -17.93
N HIS A 195 16.10 20.13 -17.78
CA HIS A 195 15.89 19.15 -16.71
C HIS A 195 16.03 17.69 -17.15
N ALA A 196 15.87 17.39 -18.43
CA ALA A 196 15.95 16.05 -19.00
C ALA A 196 16.82 16.01 -20.28
N PRO A 197 18.09 16.44 -20.22
CA PRO A 197 18.97 16.52 -21.40
C PRO A 197 19.35 15.15 -22.00
N ALA A 198 19.19 14.06 -21.25
CA ALA A 198 19.44 12.69 -21.69
C ALA A 198 18.30 12.05 -22.46
N VAL A 199 17.15 12.71 -22.49
CA VAL A 199 15.94 12.19 -23.10
C VAL A 199 15.72 12.88 -24.43
N ASP A 200 15.47 12.09 -25.48
CA ASP A 200 14.88 12.63 -26.70
C ASP A 200 13.44 13.08 -26.38
N GLY A 201 13.29 14.38 -26.10
CA GLY A 201 12.03 14.96 -25.65
C GLY A 201 10.87 14.75 -26.62
N ARG A 202 11.12 14.64 -27.93
CA ARG A 202 10.06 14.38 -28.91
C ARG A 202 9.57 12.95 -28.80
N ARG A 203 10.50 11.99 -28.86
CA ARG A 203 10.19 10.56 -28.71
C ARG A 203 9.54 10.26 -27.36
N ALA A 204 10.02 10.86 -26.28
CA ALA A 204 9.44 10.66 -24.95
C ALA A 204 8.03 11.26 -24.82
N THR A 205 7.75 12.37 -25.50
CA THR A 205 6.41 12.94 -25.59
C THR A 205 5.46 12.02 -26.35
N ASP A 206 5.89 11.46 -27.48
CA ASP A 206 5.07 10.52 -28.25
C ASP A 206 4.74 9.27 -27.42
N MET A 207 5.72 8.73 -26.69
CA MET A 207 5.50 7.62 -25.76
C MET A 207 4.55 7.99 -24.63
N PHE A 208 4.65 9.20 -24.08
CA PHE A 208 3.76 9.70 -23.04
C PHE A 208 2.32 9.80 -23.53
N VAL A 209 2.10 10.39 -24.71
CA VAL A 209 0.76 10.52 -25.31
C VAL A 209 0.14 9.15 -25.57
N ASN A 210 0.88 8.25 -26.23
CA ASN A 210 0.42 6.90 -26.52
C ASN A 210 0.06 6.12 -25.24
N HIS A 211 0.89 6.23 -24.20
CA HIS A 211 0.64 5.56 -22.92
C HIS A 211 -0.67 6.01 -22.29
N TRP A 212 -0.92 7.33 -22.23
CA TRP A 212 -2.10 7.87 -21.57
C TRP A 212 -3.38 7.83 -22.41
N GLN A 213 -3.27 7.77 -23.74
CA GLN A 213 -4.39 7.45 -24.61
C GLN A 213 -4.84 5.99 -24.46
N ALA A 214 -3.90 5.05 -24.33
CA ALA A 214 -4.20 3.64 -24.11
C ALA A 214 -4.64 3.32 -22.66
N ALA A 215 -4.37 4.22 -21.71
CA ALA A 215 -4.65 3.99 -20.30
C ALA A 215 -6.16 3.93 -20.00
N SER A 216 -6.59 2.88 -19.31
CA SER A 216 -7.96 2.70 -18.83
C SER A 216 -8.00 2.63 -17.29
N GLY A 217 -9.19 2.79 -16.70
CA GLY A 217 -9.38 2.68 -15.25
C GLY A 217 -9.10 3.96 -14.44
N ARG A 218 -8.98 3.79 -13.11
CA ARG A 218 -8.99 4.87 -12.10
C ARG A 218 -7.81 5.83 -12.20
N THR A 219 -6.69 5.40 -12.76
CA THR A 219 -5.47 6.21 -12.88
C THR A 219 -5.37 6.97 -14.20
N ALA A 220 -6.25 6.71 -15.17
CA ALA A 220 -6.14 7.26 -16.51
C ALA A 220 -6.61 8.73 -16.63
N THR A 221 -7.00 9.38 -15.53
CA THR A 221 -7.25 10.83 -15.50
C THR A 221 -6.16 11.55 -14.70
N LYS A 222 -5.88 12.81 -15.07
CA LYS A 222 -4.92 13.67 -14.38
C LYS A 222 -5.49 15.07 -14.20
N LEU A 223 -5.09 15.71 -13.11
CA LEU A 223 -5.48 17.09 -12.81
C LEU A 223 -4.68 18.11 -13.62
N ASP A 224 -3.43 17.77 -13.91
CA ASP A 224 -2.45 18.64 -14.57
C ASP A 224 -1.57 17.77 -15.47
N TRP A 225 -1.85 17.84 -16.77
CA TRP A 225 -1.15 17.06 -17.79
C TRP A 225 0.29 17.52 -18.00
N VAL A 226 0.58 18.81 -17.80
CA VAL A 226 1.95 19.34 -17.90
C VAL A 226 2.82 18.78 -16.78
N LYS A 227 2.31 18.74 -15.53
CA LYS A 227 3.04 18.12 -14.41
C LYS A 227 3.25 16.62 -14.62
N ALA A 228 2.24 15.92 -15.15
CA ALA A 228 2.37 14.49 -15.47
C ALA A 228 3.47 14.26 -16.52
N TRP A 229 3.54 15.11 -17.55
CA TRP A 229 4.57 15.07 -18.58
C TRP A 229 5.97 15.40 -18.04
N LYS A 230 6.10 16.44 -17.19
CA LYS A 230 7.38 16.78 -16.54
C LYS A 230 7.93 15.63 -15.69
N ASN A 231 7.08 14.99 -14.89
CA ASN A 231 7.47 13.83 -14.08
C ASN A 231 7.84 12.61 -14.94
N TRP A 232 7.20 12.44 -16.10
CA TRP A 232 7.54 11.40 -17.06
C TRP A 232 8.96 11.60 -17.59
N LEU A 233 9.31 12.81 -18.03
CA LEU A 233 10.66 13.12 -18.53
C LEU A 233 11.75 12.97 -17.47
N LEU A 234 11.51 13.38 -16.21
CA LEU A 234 12.46 13.15 -15.12
C LEU A 234 12.70 11.67 -14.85
N SER A 235 11.64 10.86 -14.94
CA SER A 235 11.76 9.41 -14.77
C SER A 235 12.53 8.77 -15.93
N ASP A 236 12.35 9.26 -17.15
CA ASP A 236 13.06 8.76 -18.33
C ASP A 236 14.54 9.21 -18.33
N GLN A 237 14.81 10.43 -17.86
CA GLN A 237 16.16 10.96 -17.61
C GLN A 237 16.91 10.05 -16.64
N GLN A 238 16.30 9.76 -15.48
CA GLN A 238 16.89 8.88 -14.48
C GLN A 238 17.21 7.50 -15.06
N ARG A 239 16.31 6.92 -15.87
CA ARG A 239 16.54 5.62 -16.53
C ARG A 239 17.65 5.69 -17.58
N ALA A 240 17.79 6.80 -18.30
CA ALA A 240 18.86 7.01 -19.26
C ALA A 240 20.22 7.10 -18.56
N GLU A 241 20.28 7.78 -17.41
CA GLU A 241 21.47 7.87 -16.54
C GLU A 241 21.85 6.51 -15.97
N GLU A 242 20.88 5.75 -15.44
CA GLU A 242 21.08 4.38 -14.94
C GLU A 242 21.57 3.41 -16.03
N ARG A 243 21.21 3.65 -17.29
CA ARG A 243 21.67 2.88 -18.46
C ARG A 243 23.00 3.35 -19.03
N GLY A 244 23.66 4.33 -18.39
CA GLY A 244 25.01 4.78 -18.74
C GLY A 244 25.09 5.72 -19.94
N TRP A 245 24.05 6.51 -20.21
CA TRP A 245 24.09 7.48 -21.31
C TRP A 245 25.08 8.63 -21.05
N LYS A 246 25.94 8.94 -22.04
CA LYS A 246 26.83 10.12 -22.05
C LYS A 246 26.35 11.13 -23.10
N PRO A 247 26.19 12.42 -22.77
CA PRO A 247 25.81 13.46 -23.73
C PRO A 247 27.02 13.85 -24.59
N SER A 248 27.20 13.23 -25.75
CA SER A 248 27.77 13.83 -26.98
C SER A 248 28.14 12.77 -28.01
N GLU A 249 27.29 12.52 -29.01
CA GLU A 249 27.75 12.01 -30.32
C GLU A 249 26.73 12.07 -31.49
N THR A 250 25.57 12.72 -31.36
CA THR A 250 24.57 12.74 -32.45
C THR A 250 24.77 13.85 -33.50
N LYS A 251 25.97 14.45 -33.61
CA LYS A 251 26.26 15.43 -34.67
C LYS A 251 26.96 14.85 -35.90
N ASN A 252 27.17 13.54 -35.98
CA ASN A 252 27.84 12.95 -37.14
C ASN A 252 27.20 11.62 -37.58
N ARG A 253 26.02 11.70 -38.21
CA ARG A 253 25.69 10.75 -39.30
C ARG A 253 25.10 11.52 -40.46
N ARG A 254 26.02 11.99 -41.31
CA ARG A 254 25.81 12.54 -42.63
C ARG A 254 25.05 11.54 -43.52
N THR A 255 24.17 12.15 -44.33
CA THR A 255 23.87 11.83 -45.74
C THR A 255 23.37 10.42 -46.07
N PHE A 256 22.07 10.33 -46.34
CA PHE A 256 21.57 9.43 -47.39
C PHE A 256 22.27 9.83 -48.69
N ASN A 257 23.21 9.00 -49.15
CA ASN A 257 23.56 8.98 -50.56
C ASN A 257 22.60 8.00 -51.22
N ASP A 258 21.76 8.55 -52.10
CA ASP A 258 21.37 7.87 -53.33
C ASP A 258 22.66 7.48 -54.07
N ASP A 259 22.78 6.20 -54.43
CA ASP A 259 23.39 5.65 -55.66
C ASP A 259 23.71 4.14 -55.46
N ASP A 260 23.53 3.40 -56.56
CA ASP A 260 23.68 1.94 -56.80
C ASP A 260 22.44 1.09 -56.42
N GLU A 261 21.75 0.37 -57.31
CA GLU A 261 21.73 0.21 -58.78
C GLU A 261 20.38 -0.47 -59.14
#